data_AF-A0A3C1RTS1-F1
#
_entry.id   AF-A0A3C1RTS1-F1
#
_cell.length_a   1.000
_cell.length_b   1.000
_cell.length_c   1.000
_cell.angle_alpha   90.00
_cell.angle_beta   90.00
_cell.angle_gamma   90.00
#
_symmetry.space_group_name_H-M   'P 1'
#
loop_
_entity.id
_entity.type
_entity.pdbx_description
1 polymer ?
#
loop_
_entity_poly.entity_id
_entity_poly.type
_entity_poly.pdbx_seq_one_letter_code
_entity_poly.pdbx_strand_id
1 'polypeptide(L)'
;MDNEINILNVPIHNITKIELLQRLGSEGGTVVTPNVDHLMKLQKDPEFYGIYQTSTYRVCDSKILIYASKFLGQPIQEKISGSDLFPAFYDYYKDNEKITIFLMGAAVGVAKRAQEKINAKVGREMIIESYSPPFDFEKDELECQRIVTRINESGATVLAIGVGAPKQEKWISKYRNQLKNVKVFLAIGATIDFEAGEKKRSPQWMSDIGIEWLHRLFSDPGRMWKRYLVDDLPFFWLLLLQKFKLYTPPFSTREEFVNWESPRLGQILNKAGLMSIEQVDQVLELQRQKPEKRFGEFVVELGWLEQETIDFFADCLTELGLSKHRHPLGYYLYKAKLLDEDQIDLILEEQKELNMRFGEIAVMKGWVKQQTLDTVLDYLSEEFKDSFVA
;
A
#
# COMPACT_ATOMS: atom_id res chain seq x y z
N MET A 1 2.62 -16.86 -14.90
CA MET A 1 3.76 -16.10 -14.37
C MET A 1 3.79 -14.80 -15.14
N ASP A 2 3.44 -13.71 -14.48
CA ASP A 2 3.43 -12.40 -15.12
C ASP A 2 4.86 -11.98 -15.41
N ASN A 3 5.11 -11.54 -16.66
CA ASN A 3 6.42 -11.06 -17.07
C ASN A 3 6.65 -9.69 -16.39
N GLU A 4 7.48 -9.66 -15.34
CA GLU A 4 7.86 -8.43 -14.67
C GLU A 4 9.28 -8.01 -15.06
N ILE A 5 9.48 -6.70 -15.20
CA ILE A 5 10.77 -6.07 -15.52
C ILE A 5 11.17 -5.20 -14.33
N ASN A 6 12.32 -5.50 -13.75
CA ASN A 6 12.83 -4.72 -12.64
C ASN A 6 13.53 -3.46 -13.15
N ILE A 7 12.99 -2.29 -12.79
CA ILE A 7 13.71 -1.02 -12.92
C ILE A 7 13.98 -0.51 -11.51
N LEU A 8 15.27 -0.43 -11.17
CA LEU A 8 15.75 -0.22 -9.81
C LEU A 8 15.13 -1.24 -8.84
N ASN A 9 14.50 -0.80 -7.76
CA ASN A 9 13.86 -1.64 -6.74
C ASN A 9 12.38 -1.95 -7.03
N VAL A 10 11.85 -1.62 -8.22
CA VAL A 10 10.43 -1.77 -8.52
C VAL A 10 10.22 -2.78 -9.66
N PRO A 11 9.45 -3.86 -9.44
CA PRO A 11 9.00 -4.73 -10.52
C PRO A 11 7.89 -4.05 -11.31
N ILE A 12 8.08 -3.86 -12.62
CA ILE A 12 7.06 -3.28 -13.51
C ILE A 12 6.45 -4.41 -14.33
N HIS A 13 5.12 -4.51 -14.33
CA HIS A 13 4.41 -5.48 -15.13
C HIS A 13 4.57 -5.16 -16.62
N ASN A 14 5.11 -6.12 -17.36
CA ASN A 14 5.25 -6.04 -18.80
C ASN A 14 4.00 -6.59 -19.48
N ILE A 15 2.88 -5.88 -19.35
CA ILE A 15 1.57 -6.25 -19.91
C ILE A 15 1.09 -5.18 -20.91
N THR A 16 0.22 -5.57 -21.83
CA THR A 16 -0.44 -4.60 -22.72
C THR A 16 -1.57 -3.88 -22.00
N LYS A 17 -2.00 -2.73 -22.54
CA LYS A 17 -3.15 -2.00 -22.02
C LYS A 17 -4.43 -2.82 -22.08
N ILE A 18 -4.64 -3.56 -23.16
CA ILE A 18 -5.82 -4.42 -23.34
C ILE A 18 -5.81 -5.54 -22.29
N GLU A 19 -4.66 -6.18 -22.07
CA GLU A 19 -4.50 -7.22 -21.05
C GLU A 19 -4.75 -6.68 -19.64
N LEU A 20 -4.20 -5.50 -19.32
CA LEU A 20 -4.48 -4.84 -18.04
C LEU A 20 -5.98 -4.60 -17.86
N LEU A 21 -6.66 -4.05 -18.87
CA LEU A 21 -8.09 -3.82 -18.80
C LEU A 21 -8.85 -5.12 -18.56
N GLN A 22 -8.60 -6.18 -19.34
CA GLN A 22 -9.23 -7.48 -19.15
C GLN A 22 -9.10 -8.00 -17.72
N ARG A 23 -7.90 -7.96 -17.15
CA ARG A 23 -7.63 -8.41 -15.78
C ARG A 23 -8.31 -7.55 -14.72
N LEU A 24 -8.37 -6.22 -14.91
CA LEU A 24 -9.11 -5.34 -14.00
C LEU A 24 -10.60 -5.69 -13.93
N GLY A 25 -11.19 -6.11 -15.05
CA GLY A 25 -12.59 -6.54 -15.10
C GLY A 25 -12.87 -7.85 -14.39
N SER A 26 -11.92 -8.79 -14.39
CA SER A 26 -12.09 -10.12 -13.78
C SER A 26 -11.62 -10.18 -12.33
N GLU A 27 -10.51 -9.52 -12.02
CA GLU A 27 -9.79 -9.66 -10.74
C GLU A 27 -9.87 -8.41 -9.87
N GLY A 28 -10.22 -7.27 -10.45
CA GLY A 28 -10.06 -5.98 -9.79
C GLY A 28 -8.58 -5.66 -9.56
N GLY A 29 -8.29 -4.78 -8.59
CA GLY A 29 -6.94 -4.50 -8.13
C GLY A 29 -6.58 -3.01 -8.09
N THR A 30 -5.40 -2.73 -7.54
CA THR A 30 -4.83 -1.39 -7.49
C THR A 30 -3.81 -1.20 -8.61
N VAL A 31 -4.01 -0.17 -9.42
CA VAL A 31 -3.10 0.21 -10.51
C VAL A 31 -2.32 1.45 -10.13
N VAL A 32 -1.00 1.33 -10.15
CA VAL A 32 -0.06 2.44 -10.01
C VAL A 32 0.77 2.60 -11.29
N THR A 33 1.14 3.84 -11.60
CA THR A 33 1.79 4.24 -12.85
C THR A 33 3.15 4.88 -12.55
N PRO A 34 4.18 4.10 -12.14
CA PRO A 34 5.49 4.66 -11.84
C PRO A 34 6.10 5.37 -13.05
N ASN A 35 6.57 6.60 -12.83
CA ASN A 35 7.54 7.29 -13.67
C ASN A 35 8.84 7.54 -12.88
N VAL A 36 9.79 8.26 -13.50
CA VAL A 36 11.11 8.53 -12.91
C VAL A 36 11.01 9.14 -11.50
N ASP A 37 10.17 10.14 -11.31
CA ASP A 37 9.93 10.77 -10.00
C ASP A 37 9.40 9.78 -8.95
N HIS A 38 8.56 8.82 -9.36
CA HIS A 38 8.12 7.77 -8.46
C HIS A 38 9.29 6.86 -8.10
N LEU A 39 10.07 6.39 -9.08
CA LEU A 39 11.24 5.55 -8.84
C LEU A 39 12.26 6.22 -7.92
N MET A 40 12.42 7.54 -8.02
CA MET A 40 13.30 8.32 -7.15
C MET A 40 12.76 8.48 -5.73
N LYS A 41 11.45 8.71 -5.57
CA LYS A 41 10.80 8.69 -4.25
C LYS A 41 10.89 7.31 -3.61
N LEU A 42 10.73 6.25 -4.40
CA LEU A 42 10.84 4.85 -3.98
C LEU A 42 12.28 4.47 -3.58
N GLN A 43 13.29 5.33 -3.80
CA GLN A 43 14.62 5.14 -3.22
C GLN A 43 14.73 5.67 -1.78
N LYS A 44 13.79 6.50 -1.34
CA LYS A 44 13.92 7.35 -0.14
C LYS A 44 12.76 7.21 0.84
N ASP A 45 11.60 6.78 0.37
CA ASP A 45 10.37 6.64 1.16
C ASP A 45 10.01 5.13 1.30
N PRO A 46 10.32 4.51 2.46
CA PRO A 46 10.04 3.10 2.71
C PRO A 46 8.55 2.75 2.66
N GLU A 47 7.68 3.63 3.15
CA GLU A 47 6.23 3.45 3.14
C GLU A 47 5.73 3.40 1.69
N PHE A 48 6.15 4.38 0.88
CA PHE A 48 5.81 4.41 -0.54
C PHE A 48 6.34 3.19 -1.28
N TYR A 49 7.54 2.71 -0.92
CA TYR A 49 8.08 1.47 -1.45
C TYR A 49 7.24 0.24 -1.11
N GLY A 50 6.83 0.08 0.16
CA GLY A 50 5.96 -1.02 0.59
C GLY A 50 4.62 -1.04 -0.14
N ILE A 51 4.03 0.14 -0.37
CA ILE A 51 2.78 0.27 -1.15
C ILE A 51 2.96 -0.23 -2.58
N TYR A 52 4.10 0.06 -3.22
CA TYR A 52 4.40 -0.44 -4.56
C TYR A 52 4.54 -1.97 -4.58
N GLN A 53 5.18 -2.57 -3.58
CA GLN A 53 5.32 -4.03 -3.50
C GLN A 53 3.97 -4.75 -3.34
N THR A 54 2.99 -4.11 -2.70
CA THR A 54 1.65 -4.68 -2.46
C THR A 54 0.58 -4.21 -3.45
N SER A 55 0.94 -3.36 -4.41
CA SER A 55 0.05 -2.95 -5.50
C SER A 55 -0.17 -4.10 -6.48
N THR A 56 -1.40 -4.27 -6.98
CA THR A 56 -1.76 -5.36 -7.90
C THR A 56 -1.08 -5.19 -9.25
N TYR A 57 -1.14 -3.99 -9.83
CA TYR A 57 -0.55 -3.68 -11.13
C TYR A 57 0.35 -2.45 -11.05
N ARG A 58 1.58 -2.62 -11.52
CA ARG A 58 2.58 -1.56 -11.67
C ARG A 58 2.88 -1.41 -13.15
N VAL A 59 2.36 -0.38 -13.81
CA VAL A 59 2.48 -0.23 -15.27
C VAL A 59 3.30 0.98 -15.68
N CYS A 60 3.98 0.87 -16.82
CA CYS A 60 4.98 1.84 -17.25
C CYS A 60 4.35 3.18 -17.69
N ASP A 61 4.53 4.25 -16.91
CA ASP A 61 3.89 5.55 -17.21
C ASP A 61 4.55 6.32 -18.36
N SER A 62 5.86 6.17 -18.56
CA SER A 62 6.63 7.08 -19.42
C SER A 62 7.55 6.38 -20.41
N LYS A 63 7.78 7.03 -21.57
CA LYS A 63 8.76 6.56 -22.57
C LYS A 63 10.18 6.48 -22.04
N ILE A 64 10.54 7.32 -21.05
CA ILE A 64 11.85 7.25 -20.40
C ILE A 64 12.04 5.86 -19.77
N LEU A 65 11.01 5.30 -19.13
CA LEU A 65 11.08 3.95 -18.58
C LEU A 65 11.12 2.87 -19.67
N ILE A 66 10.42 3.07 -20.80
CA ILE A 66 10.58 2.20 -21.98
C ILE A 66 12.04 2.19 -22.45
N TYR A 67 12.70 3.34 -22.58
CA TYR A 67 14.10 3.41 -22.98
C TYR A 67 15.03 2.81 -21.92
N ALA A 68 14.77 3.05 -20.64
CA ALA A 68 15.53 2.45 -19.53
C ALA A 68 15.45 0.91 -19.57
N SER A 69 14.24 0.37 -19.79
CA SER A 69 14.02 -1.08 -19.90
C SER A 69 14.79 -1.70 -21.08
N LYS A 70 14.80 -1.02 -22.24
CA LYS A 70 15.61 -1.41 -23.41
C LYS A 70 17.11 -1.38 -23.11
N PHE A 71 17.57 -0.32 -22.44
CA PHE A 71 18.97 -0.18 -22.03
C PHE A 71 19.40 -1.33 -21.08
N LEU A 72 18.52 -1.74 -20.17
CA LEU A 72 18.75 -2.88 -19.28
C LEU A 72 18.72 -4.24 -20.02
N GLY A 73 18.17 -4.30 -21.24
CA GLY A 73 18.02 -5.52 -22.01
C GLY A 73 16.71 -6.27 -21.74
N GLN A 74 15.76 -5.62 -21.06
CA GLN A 74 14.44 -6.16 -20.71
C GLN A 74 13.38 -5.18 -21.23
N PRO A 75 13.01 -5.22 -22.52
CA PRO A 75 12.13 -4.22 -23.10
C PRO A 75 10.69 -4.34 -22.58
N ILE A 76 10.17 -3.26 -22.01
CA ILE A 76 8.74 -3.08 -21.74
C ILE A 76 8.01 -2.89 -23.08
N GLN A 77 6.90 -3.60 -23.25
CA GLN A 77 6.14 -3.66 -24.51
C GLN A 77 5.31 -2.40 -24.77
N GLU A 78 4.68 -1.83 -23.74
CA GLU A 78 3.74 -0.72 -23.90
C GLU A 78 3.89 0.33 -22.79
N LYS A 79 3.72 1.61 -23.17
CA LYS A 79 3.59 2.75 -22.24
C LYS A 79 2.11 2.89 -21.87
N ILE A 80 1.80 2.79 -20.59
CA ILE A 80 0.47 2.92 -20.01
C ILE A 80 0.53 4.01 -18.93
N SER A 81 0.37 5.28 -19.33
CA SER A 81 0.29 6.39 -18.38
C SER A 81 -1.09 6.46 -17.74
N GLY A 82 -1.21 7.10 -16.57
CA GLY A 82 -2.52 7.33 -15.94
C GLY A 82 -3.49 8.07 -16.87
N SER A 83 -2.96 9.01 -17.65
CA SER A 83 -3.71 9.81 -18.61
C SER A 83 -4.10 9.03 -19.86
N ASP A 84 -3.42 7.94 -20.19
CA ASP A 84 -3.79 7.04 -21.31
C ASP A 84 -4.66 5.87 -20.83
N LEU A 85 -4.51 5.46 -19.57
CA LEU A 85 -5.22 4.36 -18.93
C LEU A 85 -6.67 4.74 -18.62
N PHE A 86 -6.90 5.87 -17.95
CA PHE A 86 -8.25 6.21 -17.48
C PHE A 86 -9.25 6.41 -18.64
N PRO A 87 -8.90 7.11 -19.74
CA PRO A 87 -9.75 7.18 -20.91
C PRO A 87 -10.02 5.82 -21.55
N ALA A 88 -8.97 5.01 -21.72
CA ALA A 88 -9.13 3.67 -22.25
C ALA A 88 -10.01 2.79 -21.34
N PHE A 89 -9.93 2.96 -20.02
CA PHE A 89 -10.73 2.23 -19.05
C PHE A 89 -12.21 2.54 -19.19
N TYR A 90 -12.61 3.81 -19.16
CA TYR A 90 -14.02 4.15 -19.27
C TYR A 90 -14.56 3.88 -20.69
N ASP A 91 -13.75 4.03 -21.74
CA ASP A 91 -14.15 3.71 -23.12
C ASP A 91 -14.32 2.19 -23.32
N TYR A 92 -13.47 1.36 -22.71
CA TYR A 92 -13.56 -0.11 -22.77
C TYR A 92 -14.76 -0.65 -22.01
N TYR A 93 -15.11 -0.05 -20.87
CA TYR A 93 -16.22 -0.46 -20.01
C TYR A 93 -17.50 0.35 -20.19
N LYS A 94 -17.59 1.15 -21.25
CA LYS A 94 -18.74 2.04 -21.50
C LYS A 94 -20.08 1.31 -21.52
N ASP A 95 -20.13 0.08 -22.02
CA ASP A 95 -21.37 -0.70 -22.16
C ASP A 95 -21.62 -1.64 -20.95
N ASN A 96 -20.74 -1.63 -19.94
CA ASN A 96 -20.88 -2.45 -18.74
C ASN A 96 -21.49 -1.66 -17.58
N GLU A 97 -22.79 -1.82 -17.36
CA GLU A 97 -23.54 -1.11 -16.30
C GLU A 97 -23.03 -1.38 -14.87
N LYS A 98 -22.32 -2.50 -14.64
CA LYS A 98 -21.73 -2.82 -13.33
C LYS A 98 -20.50 -1.96 -13.01
N ILE A 99 -19.92 -1.31 -14.01
CA ILE A 99 -18.78 -0.42 -13.83
C ILE A 99 -19.30 1.00 -13.61
N THR A 100 -19.14 1.45 -12.37
CA THR A 100 -19.48 2.79 -11.89
C THR A 100 -18.27 3.39 -11.18
N ILE A 101 -17.99 4.65 -11.47
CA ILE A 101 -16.72 5.29 -11.08
C ILE A 101 -17.01 6.43 -10.10
N PHE A 102 -16.23 6.47 -9.02
CA PHE A 102 -16.05 7.64 -8.17
C PHE A 102 -14.79 8.40 -8.59
N LEU A 103 -14.93 9.68 -8.94
CA LEU A 103 -13.78 10.54 -9.23
C LEU A 103 -13.35 11.33 -8.00
N MET A 104 -12.11 11.18 -7.56
CA MET A 104 -11.58 11.90 -6.40
C MET A 104 -10.33 12.71 -6.75
N GLY A 105 -10.35 14.03 -6.53
CA GLY A 105 -9.19 14.89 -6.68
C GLY A 105 -9.46 16.16 -7.47
N ALA A 106 -8.38 16.74 -8.01
CA ALA A 106 -8.36 18.05 -8.66
C ALA A 106 -8.90 19.20 -7.78
N ALA A 107 -8.87 20.42 -8.32
CA ALA A 107 -9.41 21.59 -7.62
C ALA A 107 -10.94 21.58 -7.58
N VAL A 108 -11.53 22.35 -6.65
CA VAL A 108 -12.99 22.46 -6.47
C VAL A 108 -13.67 22.73 -7.81
N GLY A 109 -14.66 21.90 -8.14
CA GLY A 109 -15.45 21.97 -9.38
C GLY A 109 -14.80 21.32 -10.61
N VAL A 110 -13.51 20.99 -10.58
CA VAL A 110 -12.82 20.34 -11.72
C VAL A 110 -13.27 18.89 -11.86
N ALA A 111 -13.32 18.13 -10.77
CA ALA A 111 -13.79 16.74 -10.81
C ALA A 111 -15.25 16.63 -11.29
N LYS A 112 -16.10 17.60 -10.92
CA LYS A 112 -17.49 17.67 -11.38
C LYS A 112 -17.59 17.94 -12.89
N ARG A 113 -16.79 18.87 -13.41
CA ARG A 113 -16.70 19.10 -14.86
C ARG A 113 -16.20 17.87 -15.61
N ALA A 114 -15.22 17.15 -15.08
CA ALA A 114 -14.76 15.88 -15.66
C ALA A 114 -15.87 14.83 -15.67
N GLN A 115 -16.63 14.68 -14.56
CA GLN A 115 -17.80 13.80 -14.48
C GLN A 115 -18.80 14.09 -15.60
N GLU A 116 -19.21 15.35 -15.78
CA GLU A 116 -20.19 15.75 -16.79
C GLU A 116 -19.70 15.46 -18.21
N LYS A 117 -18.45 15.81 -18.52
CA LYS A 117 -17.85 15.57 -19.85
C LYS A 117 -17.71 14.09 -20.17
N ILE A 118 -17.24 13.29 -19.21
CA ILE A 118 -17.06 11.85 -19.41
C ILE A 118 -18.43 11.19 -19.60
N ASN A 119 -19.42 11.49 -18.75
CA ASN A 119 -20.75 10.90 -18.90
C ASN A 119 -21.42 11.28 -20.24
N ALA A 120 -21.24 12.53 -20.70
CA ALA A 120 -21.70 12.95 -22.02
C ALA A 120 -20.98 12.20 -23.16
N LYS A 121 -19.67 11.97 -23.04
CA LYS A 121 -18.87 11.20 -24.02
C LYS A 121 -19.26 9.72 -24.05
N VAL A 122 -19.46 9.11 -22.89
CA VAL A 122 -19.79 7.69 -22.73
C VAL A 122 -21.25 7.41 -23.10
N GLY A 123 -22.15 8.37 -22.91
CA GLY A 123 -23.59 8.24 -23.21
C GLY A 123 -24.41 7.63 -22.07
N ARG A 124 -23.84 7.50 -20.86
CA ARG A 124 -24.53 7.07 -19.64
C ARG A 124 -23.91 7.70 -18.39
N GLU A 125 -24.60 7.58 -17.27
CA GLU A 125 -24.07 7.92 -15.95
C GLU A 125 -23.07 6.85 -15.47
N MET A 126 -21.84 6.93 -15.97
CA MET A 126 -20.75 6.02 -15.60
C MET A 126 -19.95 6.55 -14.41
N ILE A 127 -19.64 7.83 -14.42
CA ILE A 127 -19.12 8.55 -13.27
C ILE A 127 -20.31 8.97 -12.40
N ILE A 128 -20.56 8.22 -11.33
CA ILE A 128 -21.75 8.38 -10.49
C ILE A 128 -21.59 9.45 -9.43
N GLU A 129 -20.35 9.73 -9.01
CA GLU A 129 -20.05 10.74 -8.01
C GLU A 129 -18.63 11.30 -8.22
N SER A 130 -18.44 12.56 -7.82
CA SER A 130 -17.13 13.21 -7.86
C SER A 130 -16.88 14.08 -6.63
N TYR A 131 -15.65 14.07 -6.14
CA TYR A 131 -15.25 14.86 -4.99
C TYR A 131 -13.87 15.46 -5.15
N SER A 132 -13.76 16.76 -4.87
CA SER A 132 -12.49 17.48 -4.79
C SER A 132 -12.20 17.77 -3.32
N PRO A 133 -11.35 16.95 -2.67
CA PRO A 133 -11.05 17.13 -1.26
C PRO A 133 -10.26 18.44 -1.02
N PRO A 134 -10.31 18.98 0.22
CA PRO A 134 -9.52 20.16 0.57
C PRO A 134 -8.02 19.86 0.48
N PHE A 135 -7.20 20.92 0.45
CA PHE A 135 -5.75 20.77 0.50
C PHE A 135 -5.34 20.06 1.79
N ASP A 136 -4.38 19.14 1.68
CA ASP A 136 -3.88 18.32 2.80
C ASP A 136 -4.95 17.49 3.53
N PHE A 137 -6.06 17.15 2.87
CA PHE A 137 -7.13 16.32 3.45
C PHE A 137 -6.62 14.98 4.02
N GLU A 138 -5.51 14.45 3.50
CA GLU A 138 -4.94 13.19 3.97
C GLU A 138 -4.40 13.25 5.41
N LYS A 139 -4.22 14.47 5.95
CA LYS A 139 -3.83 14.71 7.34
C LYS A 139 -5.02 14.83 8.29
N ASP A 140 -6.24 14.97 7.74
CA ASP A 140 -7.48 15.04 8.51
C ASP A 140 -8.19 13.68 8.42
N GLU A 141 -8.06 12.89 9.49
CA GLU A 141 -8.68 11.57 9.58
C GLU A 141 -10.21 11.65 9.49
N LEU A 142 -10.83 12.71 10.03
CA LEU A 142 -12.28 12.87 9.95
C LEU A 142 -12.71 13.10 8.50
N GLU A 143 -11.98 13.93 7.77
CA GLU A 143 -12.24 14.15 6.35
C GLU A 143 -12.00 12.88 5.52
N CYS A 144 -10.94 12.12 5.80
CA CYS A 144 -10.71 10.82 5.15
C CYS A 144 -11.87 9.84 5.41
N GLN A 145 -12.38 9.76 6.64
CA GLN A 145 -13.53 8.91 6.97
C GLN A 145 -14.82 9.38 6.31
N ARG A 146 -15.01 10.69 6.14
CA ARG A 146 -16.12 11.24 5.35
C ARG A 146 -16.03 10.85 3.88
N ILE A 147 -14.82 10.89 3.31
CA ILE A 147 -14.58 10.44 1.93
C ILE A 147 -14.90 8.94 1.79
N VAL A 148 -14.42 8.10 2.71
CA VAL A 148 -14.71 6.65 2.74
C VAL A 148 -16.22 6.39 2.78
N THR A 149 -16.93 7.07 3.68
CA THR A 149 -18.39 6.97 3.78
C THR A 149 -19.05 7.36 2.47
N ARG A 150 -18.68 8.51 1.88
CA ARG A 150 -19.24 9.00 0.62
C ARG A 150 -19.00 8.05 -0.55
N ILE A 151 -17.81 7.45 -0.65
CA ILE A 151 -17.51 6.45 -1.69
C ILE A 151 -18.40 5.21 -1.51
N ASN A 152 -18.53 4.71 -0.27
CA ASN A 152 -19.38 3.55 0.00
C ASN A 152 -20.86 3.82 -0.31
N GLU A 153 -21.38 4.96 0.12
CA GLU A 153 -22.78 5.38 -0.12
C GLU A 153 -23.08 5.59 -1.61
N SER A 154 -22.10 6.03 -2.40
CA SER A 154 -22.29 6.19 -3.85
C SER A 154 -22.58 4.86 -4.56
N GLY A 155 -22.10 3.73 -4.03
CA GLY A 155 -22.18 2.44 -4.73
C GLY A 155 -21.15 2.26 -5.86
N ALA A 156 -20.12 3.10 -5.91
CA ALA A 156 -19.08 3.02 -6.94
C ALA A 156 -18.31 1.68 -6.86
N THR A 157 -18.05 1.07 -8.00
CA THR A 157 -17.24 -0.15 -8.12
C THR A 157 -15.78 0.15 -8.47
N VAL A 158 -15.48 1.39 -8.86
CA VAL A 158 -14.15 1.87 -9.23
C VAL A 158 -13.86 3.20 -8.53
N LEU A 159 -12.68 3.33 -7.93
CA LEU A 159 -12.15 4.61 -7.45
C LEU A 159 -11.04 5.08 -8.38
N ALA A 160 -11.22 6.24 -9.01
CA ALA A 160 -10.17 6.91 -9.77
C ALA A 160 -9.74 8.18 -9.02
N ILE A 161 -8.52 8.16 -8.48
CA ILE A 161 -7.98 9.19 -7.61
C ILE A 161 -6.82 9.94 -8.26
N GLY A 162 -6.89 11.27 -8.22
CA GLY A 162 -5.96 12.20 -8.85
C GLY A 162 -5.56 13.34 -7.91
N VAL A 163 -4.92 13.00 -6.79
CA VAL A 163 -4.38 13.99 -5.82
C VAL A 163 -2.85 14.09 -5.85
N GLY A 164 -2.21 13.30 -6.72
CA GLY A 164 -0.76 13.30 -6.93
C GLY A 164 -0.03 12.31 -6.01
N ALA A 165 1.16 11.90 -6.46
CA ALA A 165 2.01 10.96 -5.73
C ALA A 165 2.97 11.65 -4.75
N PRO A 166 3.18 11.10 -3.54
CA PRO A 166 2.74 9.77 -3.09
C PRO A 166 1.36 9.72 -2.42
N LYS A 167 0.66 10.86 -2.33
CA LYS A 167 -0.57 11.02 -1.53
C LYS A 167 -1.66 10.03 -1.93
N GLN A 168 -1.91 9.90 -3.24
CA GLN A 168 -2.96 9.02 -3.76
C GLN A 168 -2.69 7.54 -3.46
N GLU A 169 -1.43 7.09 -3.56
CA GLU A 169 -1.05 5.70 -3.29
C GLU A 169 -1.15 5.40 -1.79
N LYS A 170 -0.66 6.31 -0.94
CA LYS A 170 -0.77 6.19 0.53
C LYS A 170 -2.23 6.15 0.98
N TRP A 171 -3.06 7.04 0.44
CA TRP A 171 -4.49 7.06 0.75
C TRP A 171 -5.20 5.77 0.33
N ILE A 172 -4.95 5.28 -0.89
CA ILE A 172 -5.51 3.99 -1.34
C ILE A 172 -5.07 2.87 -0.39
N SER A 173 -3.78 2.78 -0.07
CA SER A 173 -3.25 1.71 0.78
C SER A 173 -3.95 1.68 2.15
N LYS A 174 -4.09 2.85 2.78
CA LYS A 174 -4.70 3.00 4.11
C LYS A 174 -6.19 2.69 4.15
N TYR A 175 -6.96 3.12 3.14
CA TYR A 175 -8.42 3.07 3.19
C TYR A 175 -9.09 2.03 2.29
N ARG A 176 -8.36 1.35 1.39
CA ARG A 176 -8.95 0.39 0.43
C ARG A 176 -9.79 -0.70 1.09
N ASN A 177 -9.38 -1.20 2.26
CA ASN A 177 -10.10 -2.27 2.97
C ASN A 177 -11.45 -1.81 3.55
N GLN A 178 -11.66 -0.49 3.67
CA GLN A 178 -12.91 0.10 4.14
C GLN A 178 -13.90 0.36 3.00
N LEU A 179 -13.46 0.26 1.73
CA LEU A 179 -14.31 0.47 0.55
C LEU A 179 -14.96 -0.85 0.13
N LYS A 180 -16.24 -1.02 0.47
CA LYS A 180 -16.96 -2.30 0.35
C LYS A 180 -17.23 -2.69 -1.10
N ASN A 181 -17.58 -1.69 -1.92
CA ASN A 181 -18.05 -1.88 -3.29
C ASN A 181 -16.91 -1.76 -4.32
N VAL A 182 -15.86 -1.00 -3.99
CA VAL A 182 -14.77 -0.71 -4.92
C VAL A 182 -13.90 -1.95 -5.10
N LYS A 183 -13.74 -2.37 -6.36
CA LYS A 183 -12.85 -3.48 -6.75
C LYS A 183 -11.63 -2.99 -7.52
N VAL A 184 -11.71 -1.84 -8.18
CA VAL A 184 -10.62 -1.27 -8.97
C VAL A 184 -10.22 0.08 -8.41
N PHE A 185 -8.92 0.27 -8.18
CA PHE A 185 -8.34 1.51 -7.69
C PHE A 185 -7.34 2.03 -8.73
N LEU A 186 -7.57 3.22 -9.26
CA LEU A 186 -6.74 3.83 -10.30
C LEU A 186 -6.06 5.09 -9.75
N ALA A 187 -4.74 5.03 -9.58
CA ALA A 187 -3.91 6.18 -9.23
C ALA A 187 -3.55 6.96 -10.52
N ILE A 188 -4.33 7.99 -10.84
CA ILE A 188 -4.33 8.64 -12.17
C ILE A 188 -3.70 10.03 -12.19
N GLY A 189 -3.24 10.56 -11.05
CA GLY A 189 -2.54 11.84 -10.97
C GLY A 189 -3.33 13.00 -11.60
N ALA A 190 -2.70 13.79 -12.46
CA ALA A 190 -3.31 14.99 -13.08
C ALA A 190 -4.37 14.70 -14.17
N THR A 191 -4.79 13.43 -14.34
CA THR A 191 -5.70 13.04 -15.42
C THR A 191 -7.08 13.70 -15.31
N ILE A 192 -7.56 13.95 -14.09
CA ILE A 192 -8.85 14.63 -13.86
C ILE A 192 -8.83 16.05 -14.45
N ASP A 193 -7.73 16.80 -14.31
CA ASP A 193 -7.57 18.12 -14.92
C ASP A 193 -7.64 18.06 -16.46
N PHE A 194 -7.11 17.01 -17.08
CA PHE A 194 -7.13 16.83 -18.53
C PHE A 194 -8.55 16.51 -19.03
N GLU A 195 -9.26 15.60 -18.36
CA GLU A 195 -10.65 15.24 -18.72
C GLU A 195 -11.62 16.43 -18.50
N ALA A 196 -11.36 17.25 -17.48
CA ALA A 196 -12.10 18.50 -17.26
C ALA A 196 -11.78 19.58 -18.32
N GLY A 197 -10.66 19.47 -19.03
CA GLY A 197 -10.17 20.45 -19.99
C GLY A 197 -9.47 21.67 -19.37
N GLU A 198 -9.10 21.60 -18.08
CA GLU A 198 -8.36 22.66 -17.39
C GLU A 198 -6.92 22.77 -17.88
N LYS A 199 -6.32 21.61 -18.21
CA LYS A 199 -4.97 21.53 -18.73
C LYS A 199 -5.00 20.89 -20.11
N LYS A 200 -4.19 21.42 -21.01
CA LYS A 200 -3.94 20.79 -22.30
C LYS A 200 -2.92 19.68 -22.11
N ARG A 201 -3.22 18.48 -22.63
CA ARG A 201 -2.23 17.41 -22.74
C ARG A 201 -1.11 17.86 -23.68
N SER A 202 0.09 17.31 -23.49
CA SER A 202 1.17 17.53 -24.45
C SER A 202 0.75 16.98 -25.82
N PRO A 203 1.18 17.60 -26.94
CA PRO A 203 0.97 17.03 -28.27
C PRO A 203 1.40 15.56 -28.33
N GLN A 204 0.63 14.73 -29.05
CA GLN A 204 0.84 13.28 -29.08
C GLN A 204 2.28 12.92 -29.52
N TRP A 205 2.80 13.61 -30.54
CA TRP A 205 4.16 13.39 -31.03
C TRP A 205 5.24 13.60 -29.95
N MET A 206 5.03 14.52 -29.00
CA MET A 206 5.96 14.75 -27.89
C MET A 206 5.92 13.59 -26.90
N SER A 207 4.73 13.05 -26.62
CA SER A 207 4.57 11.87 -25.76
C SER A 207 5.14 10.61 -26.44
N ASP A 208 5.02 10.50 -27.77
CA ASP A 208 5.51 9.36 -28.54
C ASP A 208 7.03 9.23 -28.54
N ILE A 209 7.74 10.36 -28.63
CA ILE A 209 9.21 10.44 -28.58
C ILE A 209 9.77 10.65 -27.16
N GLY A 210 8.90 10.82 -26.17
CA GLY A 210 9.29 10.92 -24.75
C GLY A 210 9.78 12.28 -24.26
N ILE A 211 9.46 13.38 -24.97
CA ILE A 211 9.81 14.76 -24.55
C ILE A 211 8.66 15.51 -23.88
N GLU A 212 7.60 14.81 -23.48
CA GLU A 212 6.45 15.39 -22.77
C GLU A 212 6.86 16.16 -21.49
N TRP A 213 7.93 15.73 -20.82
CA TRP A 213 8.48 16.44 -19.66
C TRP A 213 8.92 17.88 -20.00
N LEU A 214 9.41 18.13 -21.22
CA LEU A 214 9.83 19.46 -21.66
C LEU A 214 8.62 20.40 -21.84
N HIS A 215 7.52 19.88 -22.40
CA HIS A 215 6.26 20.61 -22.47
C HIS A 215 5.74 20.98 -21.08
N ARG A 216 5.81 20.05 -20.12
CA ARG A 216 5.43 20.30 -18.72
C ARG A 216 6.34 21.32 -18.05
N LEU A 217 7.65 21.27 -18.32
CA LEU A 217 8.63 22.24 -17.82
C LEU A 217 8.31 23.66 -18.31
N PHE A 218 7.98 23.85 -19.59
CA PHE A 218 7.60 25.17 -20.10
C PHE A 218 6.24 25.64 -19.59
N SER A 219 5.32 24.71 -19.28
CA SER A 219 3.99 25.04 -18.78
C SER A 219 3.98 25.41 -17.29
N ASP A 220 4.88 24.83 -16.49
CA ASP A 220 4.98 25.04 -15.04
C ASP A 220 6.46 25.01 -14.59
N PRO A 221 7.26 26.01 -15.03
CA PRO A 221 8.70 25.98 -14.86
C PRO A 221 9.11 25.98 -13.39
N GLY A 222 8.43 26.78 -12.56
CA GLY A 222 8.77 26.96 -11.14
C GLY A 222 8.69 25.68 -10.30
N ARG A 223 7.78 24.77 -10.62
CA ARG A 223 7.65 23.48 -9.93
C ARG A 223 8.42 22.36 -10.62
N MET A 224 8.45 22.35 -11.96
CA MET A 224 9.01 21.22 -12.72
C MET A 224 10.53 21.22 -12.84
N TRP A 225 11.20 22.39 -12.75
CA TRP A 225 12.67 22.45 -12.88
C TRP A 225 13.38 21.64 -11.80
N LYS A 226 12.96 21.79 -10.54
CA LYS A 226 13.56 21.07 -9.40
C LYS A 226 13.35 19.57 -9.55
N ARG A 227 12.13 19.17 -9.89
CA ARG A 227 11.79 17.77 -10.15
C ARG A 227 12.70 17.15 -11.21
N TYR A 228 12.80 17.76 -12.40
CA TYR A 228 13.53 17.15 -13.51
C TYR A 228 15.05 17.27 -13.42
N LEU A 229 15.56 18.41 -12.95
CA LEU A 229 16.99 18.71 -12.97
C LEU A 229 17.69 18.42 -11.64
N VAL A 230 16.95 18.14 -10.56
CA VAL A 230 17.55 17.84 -9.26
C VAL A 230 17.08 16.48 -8.78
N ASP A 231 15.76 16.26 -8.69
CA ASP A 231 15.21 15.06 -8.06
C ASP A 231 15.29 13.83 -8.98
N ASP A 232 15.07 14.00 -10.28
CA ASP A 232 15.02 12.91 -11.28
C ASP A 232 16.39 12.57 -11.89
N LEU A 233 17.38 13.47 -11.89
CA LEU A 233 18.70 13.20 -12.49
C LEU A 233 19.44 11.99 -11.89
N PRO A 234 19.41 11.74 -10.57
CA PRO A 234 20.09 10.57 -10.00
C PRO A 234 19.57 9.23 -10.55
N PHE A 235 18.36 9.19 -11.15
CA PHE A 235 17.81 8.00 -11.80
C PHE A 235 18.77 7.40 -12.82
N PHE A 236 19.37 8.23 -13.69
CA PHE A 236 20.24 7.74 -14.76
C PHE A 236 21.53 7.11 -14.20
N TRP A 237 22.04 7.65 -13.09
CA TRP A 237 23.18 7.07 -12.39
C TRP A 237 22.83 5.72 -11.75
N LEU A 238 21.69 5.64 -11.05
CA LEU A 238 21.22 4.38 -10.46
C LEU A 238 20.94 3.32 -11.54
N LEU A 239 20.38 3.72 -12.69
CA LEU A 239 20.14 2.84 -13.83
C LEU A 239 21.45 2.31 -14.42
N LEU A 240 22.49 3.14 -14.50
CA LEU A 240 23.84 2.73 -14.90
C LEU A 240 24.39 1.68 -13.91
N LEU A 241 24.30 1.95 -12.61
CA LEU A 241 24.70 1.00 -11.57
C LEU A 241 23.94 -0.32 -11.70
N GLN A 242 22.62 -0.28 -11.96
CA GLN A 242 21.81 -1.47 -12.18
C GLN A 242 22.29 -2.27 -13.39
N LYS A 243 22.62 -1.60 -14.51
CA LYS A 243 23.14 -2.26 -15.71
C LYS A 243 24.42 -3.04 -15.44
N PHE A 244 25.29 -2.50 -14.59
CA PHE A 244 26.55 -3.14 -14.18
C PHE A 244 26.42 -4.02 -12.93
N LYS A 245 25.21 -4.28 -12.44
CA LYS A 245 24.93 -5.08 -11.22
C LYS A 245 25.58 -4.53 -9.95
N LEU A 246 25.80 -3.22 -9.89
CA LEU A 246 26.37 -2.48 -8.75
C LEU A 246 25.30 -1.72 -7.95
N TYR A 247 24.05 -1.72 -8.42
CA TYR A 247 22.95 -1.10 -7.71
C TYR A 247 22.51 -1.97 -6.52
N THR A 248 22.52 -1.37 -5.34
CA THR A 248 21.97 -1.96 -4.12
C THR A 248 20.62 -1.29 -3.84
N PRO A 249 19.50 -2.03 -3.79
CA PRO A 249 18.22 -1.45 -3.42
C PRO A 249 18.30 -0.87 -2.00
N PRO A 250 17.86 0.38 -1.78
CA PRO A 250 18.06 1.08 -0.50
C PRO A 250 17.40 0.38 0.68
N PHE A 251 16.34 -0.39 0.42
CA PHE A 251 15.62 -1.13 1.44
C PHE A 251 15.94 -2.62 1.43
N SER A 252 16.84 -3.14 0.56
CA SER A 252 17.06 -4.60 0.43
C SER A 252 17.63 -5.32 1.65
N THR A 253 18.09 -4.60 2.67
CA THR A 253 18.43 -5.18 3.97
C THR A 253 17.14 -5.56 4.68
N ARG A 254 16.94 -6.87 4.87
CA ARG A 254 15.79 -7.49 5.57
C ARG A 254 15.49 -6.92 6.97
N GLU A 255 16.37 -6.08 7.53
CA GLU A 255 16.28 -5.49 8.86
C GLU A 255 15.58 -4.12 8.89
N GLU A 256 15.54 -3.36 7.79
CA GLU A 256 14.93 -2.01 7.76
C GLU A 256 13.43 -2.01 7.36
N PHE A 257 12.89 -3.18 7.00
CA PHE A 257 11.47 -3.36 6.62
C PHE A 257 10.52 -3.58 7.78
N VAL A 258 10.95 -3.36 9.02
CA VAL A 258 10.13 -3.54 10.23
C VAL A 258 9.36 -2.24 10.54
N ASN A 259 8.43 -1.86 9.66
CA ASN A 259 7.27 -0.97 9.88
C ASN A 259 6.67 -0.63 8.50
N TRP A 260 5.41 -0.90 8.15
CA TRP A 260 4.12 -0.52 8.76
C TRP A 260 3.03 -1.13 7.84
N GLU A 261 2.06 -1.99 8.19
CA GLU A 261 0.97 -1.88 9.18
C GLU A 261 0.52 -3.25 9.75
N SER A 262 1.36 -4.28 9.70
CA SER A 262 1.25 -5.52 10.48
C SER A 262 2.57 -6.27 10.24
N PRO A 263 3.38 -6.58 11.27
CA PRO A 263 4.50 -7.48 11.03
C PRO A 263 3.92 -8.80 10.52
N ARG A 264 4.55 -9.45 9.54
CA ARG A 264 4.08 -10.78 9.14
C ARG A 264 4.06 -11.66 10.39
N LEU A 265 3.08 -12.53 10.53
CA LEU A 265 2.88 -13.35 11.74
C LEU A 265 4.20 -13.94 12.28
N GLY A 266 5.07 -14.50 11.42
CA GLY A 266 6.38 -15.01 11.85
C GLY A 266 7.32 -13.97 12.47
N GLN A 267 7.29 -12.71 12.01
CA GLN A 267 8.05 -11.61 12.61
C GLN A 267 7.48 -11.20 13.97
N ILE A 268 6.15 -11.19 14.12
CA ILE A 268 5.50 -10.91 15.40
C ILE A 268 5.89 -11.97 16.41
N LEU A 269 5.79 -13.25 16.03
CA LEU A 269 6.12 -14.38 16.88
C LEU A 269 7.61 -14.41 17.25
N ASN A 270 8.50 -14.02 16.33
CA ASN A 270 9.92 -13.86 16.63
C ASN A 270 10.20 -12.69 17.58
N LYS A 271 9.62 -11.51 17.32
CA LYS A 271 9.74 -10.35 18.22
C LYS A 271 9.21 -10.68 19.62
N ALA A 272 8.10 -11.40 19.70
CA ALA A 272 7.53 -11.89 20.95
C ALA A 272 8.35 -13.02 21.61
N GLY A 273 9.42 -13.50 20.98
CA GLY A 273 10.24 -14.61 21.48
C GLY A 273 9.53 -15.96 21.50
N LEU A 274 8.41 -16.10 20.78
CA LEU A 274 7.62 -17.33 20.66
C LEU A 274 8.15 -18.26 19.57
N MET A 275 8.89 -17.73 18.61
CA MET A 275 9.60 -18.49 17.57
C MET A 275 11.01 -17.95 17.37
N SER A 276 11.96 -18.81 17.00
CA SER A 276 13.29 -18.37 16.55
C SER A 276 13.27 -17.97 15.07
N ILE A 277 14.30 -17.24 14.63
CA ILE A 277 14.44 -16.88 13.21
C ILE A 277 14.56 -18.12 12.30
N GLU A 278 15.20 -19.18 12.79
CA GLU A 278 15.32 -20.45 12.07
C GLU A 278 13.97 -21.15 11.92
N GLN A 279 13.13 -21.14 12.95
CA GLN A 279 11.77 -21.67 12.88
C GLN A 279 10.90 -20.87 11.90
N VAL A 280 11.05 -19.54 11.87
CA VAL A 280 10.35 -18.68 10.90
C VAL A 280 10.80 -19.01 9.48
N ASP A 281 12.10 -19.10 9.22
CA ASP A 281 12.65 -19.42 7.90
C ASP A 281 12.21 -20.81 7.42
N GLN A 282 12.15 -21.79 8.32
CA GLN A 282 11.66 -23.14 8.04
C GLN A 282 10.20 -23.12 7.57
N VAL A 283 9.33 -22.37 8.24
CA VAL A 283 7.91 -22.26 7.84
C VAL A 283 7.77 -21.51 6.51
N LEU A 284 8.57 -20.48 6.26
CA LEU A 284 8.58 -19.79 4.98
C LEU A 284 9.06 -20.69 3.82
N GLU A 285 9.96 -21.64 4.09
CA GLU A 285 10.36 -22.65 3.13
C GLU A 285 9.23 -23.65 2.83
N LEU A 286 8.54 -24.15 3.86
CA LEU A 286 7.38 -25.03 3.69
C LEU A 286 6.24 -24.33 2.94
N GLN A 287 5.99 -23.06 3.24
CA GLN A 287 4.96 -22.27 2.56
C GLN A 287 5.28 -22.02 1.08
N ARG A 288 6.56 -21.96 0.69
CA ARG A 288 6.95 -21.90 -0.74
C ARG A 288 6.61 -23.17 -1.50
N GLN A 289 6.57 -24.32 -0.82
CA GLN A 289 6.20 -25.61 -1.42
C GLN A 289 4.68 -25.82 -1.48
N LYS A 290 3.93 -25.14 -0.61
CA LYS A 290 2.46 -25.21 -0.48
C LYS A 290 1.88 -23.79 -0.27
N PRO A 291 1.80 -22.96 -1.33
CA PRO A 291 1.43 -21.55 -1.23
C PRO A 291 -0.03 -21.32 -0.81
N GLU A 292 -0.88 -22.33 -0.90
CA GLU A 292 -2.28 -22.31 -0.47
C GLU A 292 -2.45 -22.32 1.06
N LYS A 293 -1.43 -22.74 1.80
CA LYS A 293 -1.48 -22.89 3.25
C LYS A 293 -0.87 -21.68 3.96
N ARG A 294 -1.56 -21.19 4.99
CA ARG A 294 -1.17 -19.98 5.75
C ARG A 294 -0.02 -20.31 6.72
N PHE A 295 0.79 -19.29 7.03
CA PHE A 295 1.95 -19.42 7.92
C PHE A 295 1.57 -20.04 9.27
N GLY A 296 0.51 -19.52 9.90
CA GLY A 296 0.03 -20.01 11.20
C GLY A 296 -0.37 -21.49 11.20
N GLU A 297 -0.96 -21.98 10.11
CA GLU A 297 -1.38 -23.38 9.99
C GLU A 297 -0.20 -24.35 9.96
N PHE A 298 0.97 -23.92 9.47
CA PHE A 298 2.20 -24.70 9.56
C PHE A 298 2.76 -24.70 10.99
N VAL A 299 2.72 -23.56 11.69
CA VAL A 299 3.21 -23.46 13.07
C VAL A 299 2.43 -24.40 13.99
N VAL A 300 1.10 -24.47 13.81
CA VAL A 300 0.22 -25.37 14.57
C VAL A 300 0.46 -26.84 14.18
N GLU A 301 0.59 -27.15 12.88
CA GLU A 301 0.86 -28.53 12.42
C GLU A 301 2.21 -29.05 12.94
N LEU A 302 3.21 -28.19 13.05
CA LEU A 302 4.52 -28.51 13.61
C LEU A 302 4.50 -28.62 15.15
N GLY A 303 3.37 -28.30 15.79
CA GLY A 303 3.18 -28.39 17.24
C GLY A 303 3.98 -27.35 18.03
N TRP A 304 4.37 -26.24 17.41
CA TRP A 304 5.20 -25.22 18.06
C TRP A 304 4.38 -24.22 18.88
N LEU A 305 3.18 -23.87 18.42
CA LEU A 305 2.25 -22.99 19.12
C LEU A 305 0.82 -23.49 18.93
N GLU A 306 -0.06 -23.14 19.88
CA GLU A 306 -1.49 -23.43 19.80
C GLU A 306 -2.19 -22.52 18.78
N GLN A 307 -3.32 -23.00 18.23
CA GLN A 307 -4.11 -22.24 17.25
C GLN A 307 -4.58 -20.91 17.85
N GLU A 308 -4.96 -20.91 19.12
CA GLU A 308 -5.42 -19.74 19.86
C GLU A 308 -4.32 -18.70 20.03
N THR A 309 -3.07 -19.12 20.23
CA THR A 309 -1.91 -18.20 20.24
C THR A 309 -1.71 -17.59 18.86
N ILE A 310 -1.80 -18.41 17.81
CA ILE A 310 -1.69 -17.94 16.43
C ILE A 310 -2.78 -16.92 16.09
N ASP A 311 -4.04 -17.24 16.39
CA ASP A 311 -5.19 -16.37 16.13
C ASP A 311 -5.10 -15.07 16.93
N PHE A 312 -4.60 -15.14 18.18
CA PHE A 312 -4.39 -13.96 18.99
C PHE A 312 -3.36 -13.01 18.37
N PHE A 313 -2.20 -13.51 17.95
CA PHE A 313 -1.13 -12.69 17.37
C PHE A 313 -1.39 -12.29 15.91
N ALA A 314 -2.22 -13.03 15.18
CA ALA A 314 -2.60 -12.75 13.80
C ALA A 314 -3.74 -11.73 13.69
N ASP A 315 -4.77 -11.87 14.52
CA ASP A 315 -6.05 -11.15 14.36
C ASP A 315 -6.32 -10.21 15.55
N CYS A 316 -6.26 -10.70 16.79
CA CYS A 316 -6.58 -9.88 17.96
C CYS A 316 -5.55 -8.78 18.21
N LEU A 317 -4.25 -9.09 18.16
CA LEU A 317 -3.19 -8.14 18.52
C LEU A 317 -3.18 -6.91 17.58
N THR A 318 -3.48 -7.11 16.30
CA THR A 318 -3.64 -6.04 15.30
C THR A 318 -4.88 -5.18 15.53
N GLU A 319 -5.95 -5.76 16.08
CA GLU A 319 -7.19 -5.03 16.41
C GLU A 319 -7.10 -4.23 17.72
N LEU A 320 -6.19 -4.60 18.63
CA LEU A 320 -6.06 -3.96 19.95
C LEU A 320 -5.63 -2.49 19.87
N GLY A 321 -4.80 -2.12 18.88
CA GLY A 321 -4.44 -0.72 18.65
C GLY A 321 -5.60 0.17 18.19
N LEU A 322 -6.71 -0.44 17.75
CA LEU A 322 -7.89 0.23 17.19
C LEU A 322 -9.09 0.24 18.16
N SER A 323 -9.09 -0.59 19.20
CA SER A 323 -10.20 -0.74 20.14
C SER A 323 -10.26 0.38 21.19
N LYS A 324 -11.46 0.93 21.43
CA LYS A 324 -11.72 1.87 22.53
C LYS A 324 -11.88 1.20 23.91
N HIS A 325 -12.06 -0.13 23.95
CA HIS A 325 -12.32 -0.88 25.18
C HIS A 325 -11.06 -1.66 25.57
N ARG A 326 -10.49 -1.36 26.73
CA ARG A 326 -9.27 -2.01 27.24
C ARG A 326 -9.63 -3.00 28.35
N HIS A 327 -9.07 -4.20 28.26
CA HIS A 327 -9.11 -5.20 29.32
C HIS A 327 -7.78 -5.17 30.12
N PRO A 328 -7.74 -5.74 31.34
CA PRO A 328 -6.50 -5.92 32.07
C PRO A 328 -5.51 -6.81 31.31
N LEU A 329 -4.20 -6.63 31.53
CA LEU A 329 -3.14 -7.41 30.86
C LEU A 329 -3.36 -8.94 30.97
N GLY A 330 -3.80 -9.43 32.13
CA GLY A 330 -4.09 -10.85 32.34
C GLY A 330 -5.15 -11.42 31.39
N TYR A 331 -6.13 -10.62 30.96
CA TYR A 331 -7.13 -11.03 29.98
C TYR A 331 -6.49 -11.34 28.62
N TYR A 332 -5.54 -10.52 28.19
CA TYR A 332 -4.88 -10.71 26.89
C TYR A 332 -3.93 -11.90 26.92
N LEU A 333 -3.17 -12.06 28.00
CA LEU A 333 -2.28 -13.22 28.18
C LEU A 333 -3.07 -14.55 28.28
N TYR A 334 -4.24 -14.54 28.93
CA TYR A 334 -5.17 -15.67 28.92
C TYR A 334 -5.69 -16.00 27.52
N LYS A 335 -6.18 -14.98 26.80
CA LYS A 335 -6.70 -15.13 25.43
C LYS A 335 -5.67 -15.67 24.46
N ALA A 336 -4.41 -15.30 24.65
CA ALA A 336 -3.27 -15.78 23.86
C ALA A 336 -2.80 -17.19 24.24
N LYS A 337 -3.42 -17.84 25.23
CA LYS A 337 -2.96 -19.11 25.84
C LYS A 337 -1.53 -19.05 26.39
N LEU A 338 -1.09 -17.84 26.78
CA LEU A 338 0.21 -17.62 27.42
C LEU A 338 0.14 -17.77 28.94
N LEU A 339 -1.06 -17.63 29.53
CA LEU A 339 -1.34 -17.91 30.93
C LEU A 339 -2.69 -18.63 31.06
N ASP A 340 -2.84 -19.46 32.08
CA ASP A 340 -4.12 -20.04 32.50
C ASP A 340 -4.75 -19.27 33.68
N GLU A 341 -5.95 -19.69 34.09
CA GLU A 341 -6.69 -19.05 35.20
C GLU A 341 -5.95 -19.17 36.54
N ASP A 342 -5.36 -20.33 36.83
CA ASP A 342 -4.63 -20.58 38.07
C ASP A 342 -3.38 -19.70 38.19
N GLN A 343 -2.65 -19.53 37.08
CA GLN A 343 -1.50 -18.64 37.00
C GLN A 343 -1.89 -17.17 37.18
N ILE A 344 -3.02 -16.75 36.62
CA ILE A 344 -3.53 -15.37 36.78
C ILE A 344 -3.90 -15.11 38.23
N ASP A 345 -4.61 -16.04 38.87
CA ASP A 345 -5.01 -15.90 40.27
C ASP A 345 -3.77 -15.83 41.19
N LEU A 346 -2.77 -16.70 40.96
CA LEU A 346 -1.51 -16.64 41.72
C LEU A 346 -0.78 -15.30 41.55
N ILE A 347 -0.72 -14.78 40.32
CA ILE A 347 -0.11 -13.46 40.07
C ILE A 347 -0.86 -12.37 40.84
N LEU A 348 -2.20 -12.41 40.86
CA LEU A 348 -3.02 -11.39 41.53
C LEU A 348 -2.89 -11.45 43.07
N GLU A 349 -2.69 -12.64 43.64
CA GLU A 349 -2.38 -12.82 45.06
C GLU A 349 -1.01 -12.21 45.39
N GLU A 350 0.03 -12.59 44.66
CA GLU A 350 1.42 -12.14 44.91
C GLU A 350 1.62 -10.64 44.62
N GLN A 351 0.84 -10.06 43.70
CA GLN A 351 0.88 -8.63 43.39
C GLN A 351 0.65 -7.76 44.63
N LYS A 352 -0.21 -8.22 45.54
CA LYS A 352 -0.54 -7.50 46.78
C LYS A 352 0.57 -7.59 47.82
N GLU A 353 1.36 -8.66 47.80
CA GLU A 353 2.43 -8.91 48.76
C GLU A 353 3.76 -8.28 48.34
N LEU A 354 4.08 -8.35 47.04
CA LEU A 354 5.38 -7.95 46.51
C LEU A 354 5.40 -6.51 45.97
N ASN A 355 4.24 -5.86 45.84
CA ASN A 355 4.09 -4.51 45.27
C ASN A 355 4.75 -4.38 43.86
N MET A 356 4.66 -5.43 43.06
CA MET A 356 5.15 -5.51 41.68
C MET A 356 3.98 -5.43 40.69
N ARG A 357 4.22 -5.11 39.41
CA ARG A 357 3.19 -5.11 38.38
C ARG A 357 2.88 -6.54 37.93
N PHE A 358 1.63 -6.78 37.48
CA PHE A 358 1.18 -8.09 36.98
C PHE A 358 2.18 -8.76 36.01
N GLY A 359 2.63 -8.02 34.98
CA GLY A 359 3.56 -8.54 33.98
C GLY A 359 4.95 -8.87 34.54
N GLU A 360 5.43 -8.10 35.52
CA GLU A 360 6.75 -8.34 36.15
C GLU A 360 6.77 -9.67 36.91
N ILE A 361 5.67 -10.02 37.57
CA ILE A 361 5.52 -11.30 38.27
C ILE A 361 5.43 -12.46 37.26
N ALA A 362 4.67 -12.29 36.17
CA ALA A 362 4.57 -13.31 35.11
C ALA A 362 5.94 -13.64 34.48
N VAL A 363 6.79 -12.61 34.29
CA VAL A 363 8.17 -12.79 33.80
C VAL A 363 9.07 -13.40 34.87
N MET A 364 8.99 -12.93 36.12
CA MET A 364 9.77 -13.46 37.24
C MET A 364 9.52 -14.95 37.47
N LYS A 365 8.28 -15.41 37.28
CA LYS A 365 7.88 -16.83 37.37
C LYS A 365 8.32 -17.66 36.16
N GLY A 366 8.80 -17.01 35.10
CA GLY A 366 9.21 -17.66 33.86
C GLY A 366 8.05 -18.16 33.00
N TRP A 367 6.82 -17.75 33.30
CA TRP A 367 5.63 -18.17 32.55
C TRP A 367 5.45 -17.41 31.24
N VAL A 368 5.89 -16.15 31.21
CA VAL A 368 5.90 -15.32 30.02
C VAL A 368 7.31 -14.76 29.83
N LYS A 369 7.82 -14.75 28.60
CA LYS A 369 9.12 -14.11 28.33
C LYS A 369 8.97 -12.59 28.36
N GLN A 370 10.01 -11.88 28.80
CA GLN A 370 10.02 -10.41 28.77
C GLN A 370 9.70 -9.88 27.37
N GLN A 371 10.25 -10.49 26.30
CA GLN A 371 9.97 -10.08 24.92
C GLN A 371 8.49 -10.24 24.53
N THR A 372 7.82 -11.30 25.02
CA THR A 372 6.41 -11.54 24.77
C THR A 372 5.57 -10.47 25.45
N LEU A 373 5.88 -10.17 26.71
CA LEU A 373 5.21 -9.15 27.49
C LEU A 373 5.37 -7.77 26.85
N ASP A 374 6.59 -7.38 26.49
CA ASP A 374 6.90 -6.11 25.84
C ASP A 374 6.15 -5.99 24.50
N THR A 375 6.10 -7.08 23.71
CA THR A 375 5.37 -7.08 22.45
C THR A 375 3.87 -6.88 22.65
N VAL A 376 3.25 -7.50 23.65
CA VAL A 376 1.82 -7.29 23.93
C VAL A 376 1.58 -5.87 24.45
N LEU A 377 2.48 -5.34 25.29
CA LEU A 377 2.37 -3.99 25.84
C LEU A 377 2.59 -2.90 24.78
N ASP A 378 3.48 -3.10 23.80
CA ASP A 378 3.70 -2.20 22.67
C ASP A 378 2.38 -1.94 21.92
N TYR A 379 1.54 -2.96 21.74
CA TYR A 379 0.25 -2.85 21.07
C TYR A 379 -0.87 -2.30 21.97
N LEU A 380 -0.63 -2.24 23.29
CA LEU A 380 -1.56 -1.69 24.28
C LEU A 380 -1.23 -0.24 24.69
N SER A 381 -0.01 0.23 24.45
CA SER A 381 0.45 1.57 24.84
C SER A 381 0.02 2.66 23.83
N GLU A 382 -0.17 3.90 24.30
CA GLU A 382 -0.43 5.03 23.38
C GLU A 382 0.82 5.50 22.63
N GLU A 383 2.03 5.12 23.08
CA GLU A 383 3.32 5.47 22.43
C GLU A 383 3.49 4.84 21.04
N PHE A 384 2.73 3.79 20.72
CA PHE A 384 2.64 3.28 19.36
C PHE A 384 1.96 4.27 18.38
N LYS A 385 1.27 5.30 18.89
CA LYS A 385 0.76 6.43 18.07
C LYS A 385 1.78 7.56 17.94
N ASP A 386 2.58 7.83 18.98
CA ASP A 386 3.53 8.96 19.00
C ASP A 386 4.89 8.65 18.36
N SER A 387 5.25 7.38 18.20
CA SER A 387 6.41 6.94 17.39
C SER A 387 6.27 7.22 15.88
N PHE A 388 5.15 7.81 15.44
CA PHE A 388 4.86 8.26 14.08
C PHE A 388 4.88 9.78 13.89
N VAL A 389 5.24 10.55 14.95
CA VAL A 389 5.18 12.03 14.93
C VAL A 389 6.55 12.71 15.14
N ALA A 390 7.65 11.96 15.22
CA ALA A 390 9.01 12.55 15.33
C ALA A 390 9.86 12.32 14.08
#